data_AF-A0A937G676-F1
#
_entry.id   AF-A0A937G676-F1
#
_cell.length_a   1.000
_cell.length_b   1.000
_cell.length_c   1.000
_cell.angle_alpha   90.00
_cell.angle_beta   90.00
_cell.angle_gamma   90.00
#
_symmetry.space_group_name_H-M   'P 1'
#
loop_
_entity.id
_entity.type
_entity.pdbx_description
1 polymer ?
#
loop_
_entity_poly.entity_id
_entity_poly.type
_entity_poly.pdbx_seq_one_letter_code
_entity_poly.pdbx_strand_id
1 'polypeptide(L)'
;MSNFEKLKTFEPLSSSLTIKRSPIHGLGLFATCEIPKQYELGISHVKDDRFPHGYIRTPLGGFFNHSNEPNCEAVYDGDFIKIKTLININLGDEITVDYTKHDWIKKD
;
A
#
# COMPACT_ATOMS: atom_id res chain seq x y z
N MET A 1 30.17 -16.38 -8.88
CA MET A 1 29.32 -15.20 -9.10
C MET A 1 27.93 -15.72 -9.39
N SER A 2 26.97 -15.52 -8.47
CA SER A 2 25.68 -16.20 -8.54
C SER A 2 24.80 -15.60 -9.63
N ASN A 3 23.97 -16.43 -10.26
CA ASN A 3 23.05 -16.11 -11.35
C ASN A 3 22.00 -15.02 -11.05
N PHE A 4 22.08 -14.35 -9.89
CA PHE A 4 21.11 -13.35 -9.43
C PHE A 4 21.27 -11.97 -10.09
N GLU A 5 22.44 -11.64 -10.65
CA GLU A 5 22.66 -10.32 -11.26
C GLU A 5 21.87 -10.08 -12.56
N LYS A 6 21.27 -11.13 -13.14
CA LYS A 6 20.47 -11.04 -14.38
C LYS A 6 18.96 -10.93 -14.18
N LEU A 7 18.48 -11.06 -12.95
CA LEU A 7 17.10 -10.73 -12.64
C LEU A 7 17.09 -9.23 -12.31
N LYS A 8 16.57 -8.38 -13.22
CA LYS A 8 16.06 -7.07 -12.79
C LYS A 8 15.19 -7.36 -11.58
N THR A 9 15.61 -6.85 -10.43
CA THR A 9 15.20 -7.27 -9.10
C THR A 9 13.69 -7.43 -9.05
N PHE A 10 13.21 -8.66 -8.82
CA PHE A 10 11.80 -8.89 -8.54
C PHE A 10 11.54 -8.32 -7.14
N GLU A 11 11.14 -7.05 -7.08
CA GLU A 11 10.86 -6.35 -5.84
C GLU A 11 9.37 -6.44 -5.54
N PRO A 12 8.96 -7.03 -4.40
CA PRO A 12 7.55 -7.15 -4.03
C PRO A 12 6.90 -5.80 -3.69
N LEU A 13 7.72 -4.77 -3.41
CA LEU A 13 7.33 -3.39 -3.16
C LEU A 13 8.24 -2.48 -3.97
N SER A 14 7.76 -1.29 -4.34
CA SER A 14 8.61 -0.23 -4.89
C SER A 14 9.77 0.07 -3.94
N SER A 15 10.94 0.38 -4.48
CA SER A 15 12.12 0.81 -3.71
C SER A 15 11.88 2.05 -2.83
N SER A 16 10.80 2.81 -3.12
CA SER A 16 10.32 3.95 -2.33
C SER A 16 9.58 3.55 -1.04
N LEU A 17 9.37 2.26 -0.80
CA LEU A 17 8.63 1.73 0.34
C LEU A 17 9.40 0.62 1.06
N THR A 18 9.17 0.51 2.36
CA THR A 18 9.66 -0.59 3.19
C THR A 18 8.63 -0.99 4.23
N ILE A 19 8.81 -2.15 4.84
CA ILE A 19 7.98 -2.64 5.94
C ILE A 19 8.80 -2.58 7.23
N LYS A 20 8.27 -1.95 8.27
CA LYS A 20 8.85 -1.98 9.62
C LYS A 20 7.76 -2.02 10.68
N ARG A 21 8.14 -2.14 11.95
CA ARG A 21 7.18 -2.07 13.07
C ARG A 21 6.46 -0.72 13.05
N SER A 22 5.14 -0.79 13.16
CA SER A 22 4.29 0.38 13.18
C SER A 22 3.97 0.82 14.61
N PRO A 23 3.96 2.13 14.91
CA PRO A 23 3.38 2.65 16.14
C PRO A 23 1.85 2.57 16.15
N ILE A 24 1.19 2.40 15.00
CA ILE A 24 -0.27 2.26 14.87
C ILE A 24 -0.69 0.82 15.16
N HIS A 25 -0.20 -0.13 14.36
CA HIS A 25 -0.58 -1.54 14.51
C HIS A 25 0.41 -2.48 13.83
N GLY A 26 1.00 -3.41 14.58
CA GLY A 26 1.82 -4.50 14.06
C GLY A 26 2.98 -4.05 13.15
N LEU A 27 2.85 -4.35 11.85
CA LEU A 27 3.75 -3.89 10.80
C LEU A 27 3.04 -2.83 9.95
N GLY A 28 3.81 -1.87 9.45
CA GLY A 28 3.33 -0.80 8.58
C GLY A 28 4.21 -0.62 7.35
N LEU A 29 3.67 0.04 6.33
CA LEU A 29 4.43 0.52 5.18
C LEU A 29 4.97 1.91 5.46
N PHE A 30 6.23 2.13 5.08
CA PHE A 30 6.91 3.40 5.32
C PHE A 30 7.67 3.85 4.09
N ALA A 31 7.71 5.17 3.89
CA ALA A 31 8.48 5.76 2.80
C ALA A 31 9.99 5.68 3.09
N THR A 32 10.77 5.29 2.09
CA THR A 32 12.25 5.27 2.11
C THR A 32 12.86 6.48 1.40
N CYS A 33 12.02 7.35 0.83
CA CYS A 33 12.38 8.63 0.24
C CYS A 33 11.18 9.58 0.33
N GLU A 34 11.35 10.84 -0.06
CA GLU A 34 10.21 11.73 -0.26
C GLU A 34 9.34 11.23 -1.42
N ILE A 35 8.02 11.31 -1.27
CA ILE A 35 7.05 10.94 -2.30
C ILE A 35 6.11 12.13 -2.51
N PRO A 36 6.01 12.68 -3.74
CA PRO A 36 5.14 13.81 -4.02
C PRO A 36 3.66 13.50 -3.77
N LYS A 37 2.87 14.54 -3.48
CA LYS A 37 1.41 14.51 -3.51
C LYS A 37 0.90 14.07 -4.89
N GLN A 38 -0.24 13.37 -4.91
CA GLN A 38 -0.89 12.82 -6.11
C GLN A 38 -0.06 11.76 -6.86
N TYR A 39 0.91 11.15 -6.19
CA TYR A 39 1.71 10.06 -6.73
C TYR A 39 1.01 8.71 -6.51
N GLU A 40 0.97 7.86 -7.54
CA GLU A 40 0.44 6.50 -7.47
C GLU A 40 1.51 5.54 -6.95
N LEU A 41 1.30 4.97 -5.75
CA LEU A 41 2.21 3.99 -5.14
C LEU A 41 2.08 2.60 -5.76
N GLY A 42 0.96 2.32 -6.43
CA GLY A 42 0.67 1.07 -7.12
C GLY A 42 -0.60 0.37 -6.64
N ILE A 43 -0.77 -0.87 -7.08
CA ILE A 43 -1.96 -1.69 -6.81
C ILE A 43 -1.90 -2.27 -5.40
N SER A 44 -2.91 -2.00 -4.58
CA SER A 44 -3.10 -2.64 -3.27
C SER A 44 -3.97 -3.89 -3.34
N HIS A 45 -5.02 -3.86 -4.16
CA HIS A 45 -5.97 -4.95 -4.28
C HIS A 45 -6.31 -5.26 -5.73
N VAL A 46 -6.60 -6.53 -6.00
CA VAL A 46 -7.16 -7.03 -7.26
C VAL A 46 -8.48 -7.71 -6.95
N LYS A 47 -9.55 -7.33 -7.63
CA LYS A 47 -10.88 -7.90 -7.44
C LYS A 47 -10.87 -9.37 -7.81
N ASP A 48 -11.30 -10.21 -6.87
CA ASP A 48 -11.46 -11.64 -7.06
C ASP A 48 -12.42 -12.20 -6.01
N ASP A 49 -13.64 -12.54 -6.42
CA ASP A 49 -14.71 -12.99 -5.53
C ASP A 49 -14.41 -14.35 -4.87
N ARG A 50 -13.35 -15.05 -5.30
CA ARG A 50 -12.89 -16.30 -4.66
C ARG A 50 -12.12 -16.02 -3.36
N PHE A 51 -11.74 -14.77 -3.10
CA PHE A 51 -10.96 -14.38 -1.93
C PHE A 51 -11.82 -13.71 -0.86
N PRO A 52 -11.43 -13.80 0.43
CA PRO A 52 -12.09 -13.09 1.50
C PRO A 52 -12.24 -11.60 1.18
N HIS A 53 -13.42 -11.05 1.45
CA HIS A 53 -13.76 -9.65 1.16
C HIS A 53 -13.77 -9.26 -0.33
N GLY A 54 -13.67 -10.23 -1.25
CA GLY A 54 -13.76 -10.00 -2.70
C GLY A 54 -12.46 -9.52 -3.35
N TYR A 55 -11.34 -9.58 -2.63
CA TYR A 55 -10.08 -9.01 -3.11
C TYR A 55 -8.85 -9.86 -2.73
N ILE A 56 -7.93 -9.99 -3.68
CA ILE A 56 -6.54 -10.36 -3.44
C ILE A 56 -5.78 -9.12 -2.98
N ARG A 57 -4.96 -9.24 -1.94
CA ARG A 57 -4.07 -8.17 -1.46
C ARG A 57 -2.65 -8.36 -2.01
N THR A 58 -2.08 -7.30 -2.55
CA THR A 58 -0.64 -7.24 -2.87
C THR A 58 0.17 -6.94 -1.59
N PRO A 59 1.51 -6.97 -1.62
CA PRO A 59 2.30 -6.49 -0.50
C PRO A 59 1.95 -5.05 -0.09
N LEU A 60 1.60 -4.18 -1.04
CA LEU A 60 1.10 -2.83 -0.74
C LEU A 60 -0.21 -2.91 0.06
N GLY A 61 -1.19 -3.69 -0.40
CA GLY A 61 -2.48 -3.88 0.29
C GLY A 61 -2.41 -4.66 1.61
N GLY A 62 -1.32 -5.38 1.85
CA GLY A 62 -1.13 -6.18 3.06
C GLY A 62 -0.63 -5.41 4.27
N PHE A 63 0.00 -4.25 4.07
CA PHE A 63 0.83 -3.62 5.11
C PHE A 63 0.61 -2.11 5.34
N PHE A 64 -0.19 -1.38 4.55
CA PHE A 64 -0.55 0.00 4.94
C PHE A 64 -1.54 -0.04 6.11
N ASN A 65 -1.45 0.92 7.03
CA ASN A 65 -2.29 0.97 8.23
C ASN A 65 -3.45 1.97 8.11
N HIS A 66 -4.33 1.95 9.11
CA HIS A 66 -5.45 2.88 9.19
C HIS A 66 -5.08 4.21 9.86
N SER A 67 -5.61 5.32 9.35
CA SER A 67 -5.68 6.61 10.05
C SER A 67 -7.00 7.33 9.71
N ASN A 68 -7.56 8.08 10.65
CA ASN A 68 -8.68 9.00 10.40
C ASN A 68 -8.24 10.27 9.66
N GLU A 69 -6.95 10.62 9.78
CA GLU A 69 -6.27 11.67 9.02
C GLU A 69 -5.21 11.01 8.13
N PRO A 70 -5.62 10.32 7.04
CA PRO A 70 -4.70 9.54 6.24
C PRO A 70 -3.83 10.42 5.33
N ASN A 71 -2.63 9.94 5.01
CA ASN A 71 -1.77 10.59 4.02
C ASN A 71 -1.91 10.00 2.60
N CYS A 72 -2.67 8.91 2.46
CA CYS A 72 -3.00 8.30 1.19
C CYS A 72 -4.50 7.97 1.08
N GLU A 73 -4.97 7.87 -0.16
CA GLU A 73 -6.29 7.37 -0.50
C GLU A 73 -6.17 6.11 -1.34
N ALA A 74 -7.22 5.28 -1.31
CA ALA A 74 -7.33 4.13 -2.19
C ALA A 74 -8.38 4.41 -3.27
N VAL A 75 -7.93 4.35 -4.52
CA VAL A 75 -8.68 4.72 -5.73
C VAL A 75 -9.06 3.46 -6.48
N TYR A 76 -10.34 3.33 -6.81
CA TYR A 76 -10.88 2.21 -7.60
C TYR A 76 -10.70 2.49 -9.10
N ASP A 77 -10.07 1.56 -9.81
CA ASP A 77 -9.77 1.62 -11.23
C ASP A 77 -10.02 0.25 -11.87
N GLY A 78 -11.26 0.04 -12.32
CA GLY A 78 -11.72 -1.27 -12.83
C GLY A 78 -11.64 -2.34 -11.74
N ASP A 79 -10.91 -3.41 -12.03
CA ASP A 79 -10.68 -4.52 -11.10
C ASP A 79 -9.54 -4.25 -10.10
N PHE A 80 -8.90 -3.08 -10.17
CA PHE A 80 -7.79 -2.71 -9.31
C PHE A 80 -8.20 -1.66 -8.28
N ILE A 81 -7.61 -1.75 -7.10
CA ILE A 81 -7.56 -0.65 -6.15
C ILE A 81 -6.11 -0.20 -6.05
N LYS A 82 -5.87 1.08 -6.23
CA LYS A 82 -4.54 1.69 -6.25
C LYS A 82 -4.38 2.65 -5.09
N ILE A 83 -3.19 2.75 -4.51
CA ILE A 83 -2.92 3.73 -3.44
C ILE A 83 -2.30 4.97 -4.05
N LYS A 84 -2.84 6.14 -3.69
CA LYS A 84 -2.39 7.44 -4.14
C LYS A 84 -2.13 8.37 -2.97
N THR A 85 -1.06 9.15 -3.03
CA THR A 85 -0.72 10.11 -1.96
C THR A 85 -1.65 11.32 -1.98
N LEU A 86 -2.19 11.69 -0.82
CA LEU A 86 -3.03 12.88 -0.63
C LEU A 86 -2.19 14.13 -0.35
N ILE A 87 -1.03 13.93 0.26
CA ILE A 87 -0.04 14.95 0.64
C ILE A 87 1.36 14.52 0.21
N ASN A 88 2.34 15.41 0.35
CA ASN A 88 3.74 15.00 0.23
C ASN A 88 4.08 14.09 1.42
N ILE A 89 4.71 12.96 1.15
CA ILE A 89 5.17 12.00 2.15
C ILE A 89 6.67 12.21 2.34
N ASN A 90 7.12 12.35 3.58
CA ASN A 90 8.53 12.51 3.89
C ASN A 90 9.19 11.15 4.10
N LEU A 91 10.53 11.13 4.03
CA LEU A 91 11.32 9.97 4.43
C LEU A 91 10.91 9.51 5.84
N GLY A 92 10.53 8.24 5.95
CA GLY A 92 10.23 7.59 7.22
C GLY A 92 8.78 7.69 7.67
N ASP A 93 7.92 8.45 6.97
CA ASP A 93 6.49 8.53 7.23
C ASP A 93 5.80 7.19 6.97
N GLU A 94 4.79 6.87 7.78
CA GLU A 94 3.95 5.67 7.60
C GLU A 94 2.85 5.92 6.57
N ILE A 95 2.68 5.01 5.61
CA ILE A 95 1.60 5.05 4.65
C ILE A 95 0.31 4.61 5.33
N THR A 96 -0.68 5.51 5.35
CA THR A 96 -1.96 5.27 6.00
C THR A 96 -3.13 5.61 5.08
N VAL A 97 -4.21 4.84 5.21
CA VAL A 97 -5.46 5.01 4.47
C VAL A 97 -6.63 4.99 5.46
N ASP A 98 -7.69 5.72 5.16
CA ASP A 98 -8.92 5.64 5.94
C ASP A 98 -9.75 4.42 5.49
N TYR A 99 -9.66 3.35 6.26
CA TYR A 99 -10.33 2.08 6.00
C TYR A 99 -11.86 2.24 5.93
N THR A 100 -12.43 3.17 6.70
CA THR A 100 -13.88 3.31 6.85
C THR A 100 -14.58 3.75 5.57
N LYS A 101 -13.82 4.21 4.56
CA LYS A 101 -14.27 4.70 3.27
C LYS A 101 -14.28 3.63 2.17
N HIS A 102 -14.05 2.35 2.50
CA HIS A 102 -13.79 1.32 1.49
C HIS A 102 -14.57 0.02 1.71
N ASP A 103 -14.97 -0.59 0.59
CA ASP A 103 -15.90 -1.73 0.56
C ASP A 103 -15.28 -3.06 1.00
N TRP A 104 -13.95 -3.17 0.99
CA TRP A 104 -13.25 -4.36 1.51
C TRP A 104 -13.28 -4.45 3.04
N ILE A 105 -13.73 -3.41 3.74
CA ILE A 105 -14.00 -3.45 5.17
C ILE A 105 -15.46 -3.84 5.38
N LYS A 106 -15.69 -5.06 5.87
CA LYS A 106 -17.03 -5.46 6.32
C LYS A 106 -17.35 -4.66 7.59
N LYS A 107 -18.43 -3.87 7.55
CA LYS A 107 -19.10 -3.42 8.77
C LYS A 107 -19.97 -4.58 9.23
N ASP A 108 -19.71 -5.08 10.43
CA ASP A 108 -20.65 -5.97 11.12
C ASP A 108 -21.98 -5.24 11.40
#